data_AF-A0A7C7IS86-F1
#
_entry.id   AF-A0A7C7IS86-F1
#
_cell.length_a   1.000
_cell.length_b   1.000
_cell.length_c   1.000
_cell.angle_alpha   90.00
_cell.angle_beta   90.00
_cell.angle_gamma   90.00
#
_symmetry.space_group_name_H-M   'P 1'
#
loop_
_entity.id
_entity.type
_entity.pdbx_description
1 polymer ?
#
loop_
_entity_poly.entity_id
_entity_poly.type
_entity_poly.pdbx_seq_one_letter_code
_entity_poly.pdbx_strand_id
1 'polypeptide(L)' 'MAKTLTEYVCQSCGHRAPKWLGKCPECEAWNTLAEEKVKVTSSKRKSGN' A
#
# COMPACT_ATOMS: atom_id res chain seq x y z
N MET A 1 3.08 -20.89 -0.39
CA MET A 1 2.16 -20.03 -1.18
C MET A 1 2.47 -18.57 -0.89
N ALA A 2 2.69 -17.74 -1.91
CA ALA A 2 2.84 -16.29 -1.73
C ALA A 2 1.48 -15.71 -1.31
N LYS A 3 1.41 -15.10 -0.12
CA LYS A 3 0.21 -14.43 0.36
C LYS A 3 0.06 -13.12 -0.39
N THR A 4 -0.81 -13.05 -1.39
CA THR A 4 -1.15 -11.77 -2.02
C THR A 4 -1.79 -10.90 -0.95
N LEU A 5 -1.13 -9.81 -0.58
CA LEU A 5 -1.71 -8.78 0.27
C LEU A 5 -2.23 -7.66 -0.62
N THR A 6 -3.37 -7.11 -0.23
CA THR A 6 -3.94 -5.93 -0.85
C THR A 6 -3.62 -4.75 0.07
N GLU A 7 -2.96 -3.72 -0.47
CA GLU A 7 -2.65 -2.47 0.23
C GLU A 7 -3.34 -1.32 -0.50
N TYR A 8 -3.78 -0.30 0.23
CA TYR A 8 -4.41 0.89 -0.32
C TYR A 8 -3.46 2.07 -0.20
N VAL A 9 -3.06 2.64 -1.32
CA VAL A 9 -2.08 3.73 -1.38
C VAL A 9 -2.78 5.02 -1.74
N CYS A 10 -2.65 6.05 -0.90
CA CYS A 10 -3.16 7.37 -1.17
C CYS A 10 -2.34 8.05 -2.28
N GLN A 11 -2.96 8.38 -3.40
CA GLN A 11 -2.31 9.05 -4.53
C GLN A 11 -2.02 10.54 -4.27
N SER A 12 -2.57 11.11 -3.19
CA SER A 12 -2.36 12.52 -2.85
C SER A 12 -1.16 12.75 -1.93
N CYS A 13 -0.90 11.85 -0.97
CA CYS A 13 0.23 11.98 -0.05
C CYS A 13 1.20 10.77 -0.05
N GLY A 14 0.81 9.65 -0.65
CA GLY A 14 1.60 8.41 -0.64
C GLY A 14 1.33 7.48 0.56
N HIS A 15 0.39 7.83 1.44
CA HIS A 15 0.07 7.03 2.64
C HIS A 15 -0.47 5.63 2.29
N ARG A 16 0.00 4.60 2.98
CA ARG A 16 -0.36 3.20 2.73
C ARG A 16 -1.21 2.64 3.86
N ALA A 17 -2.37 2.09 3.54
CA ALA A 17 -3.30 1.49 4.49
C ALA A 17 -3.58 0.01 4.13
N PRO A 18 -3.63 -0.91 5.11
CA PRO A 18 -3.91 -2.33 4.87
C PRO A 18 -5.40 -2.62 4.55
N LYS A 19 -6.26 -1.60 4.61
CA LYS A 19 -7.70 -1.70 4.31
C LYS A 19 -8.22 -0.38 3.74
N TRP A 20 -9.28 -0.44 2.95
CA TRP A 20 -9.92 0.76 2.40
C TRP A 20 -10.57 1.57 3.53
N LEU A 21 -10.24 2.86 3.64
CA LEU A 21 -10.79 3.77 4.65
C LEU A 21 -11.71 4.86 4.08
N GLY A 22 -11.81 5.00 2.75
CA GLY A 22 -12.61 6.03 2.07
C GLY A 22 -12.01 7.44 2.11
N LYS A 23 -11.50 7.84 3.28
CA LYS A 23 -10.74 9.06 3.53
C LYS A 23 -9.31 8.70 3.96
N CYS A 24 -8.32 9.40 3.41
CA CYS A 24 -6.94 9.27 3.87
C CYS A 24 -6.78 9.87 5.29
N PRO A 25 -6.20 9.15 6.26
CA PRO A 25 -6.00 9.67 7.62
C PRO A 25 -4.85 10.70 7.70
N GLU A 26 -3.96 10.76 6.70
CA GLU A 26 -2.84 11.71 6.70
C GLU A 26 -3.16 13.03 6.02
N CYS A 27 -3.66 12.99 4.77
CA CYS A 27 -3.96 14.22 4.02
C CYS A 27 -5.44 14.57 3.99
N GLU A 28 -6.28 13.78 4.66
CA GLU A 28 -7.73 14.00 4.75
C GLU A 28 -8.50 14.00 3.41
N ALA A 29 -7.83 13.60 2.33
CA ALA A 29 -8.41 13.55 1.01
C ALA A 29 -9.35 12.34 0.85
N TRP A 30 -10.45 12.57 0.13
CA TRP A 30 -11.45 11.55 -0.22
C TRP A 30 -11.18 11.02 -1.63
N ASN A 31 -11.51 9.75 -1.88
CA ASN A 31 -11.34 9.10 -3.20
C ASN A 31 -9.89 9.10 -3.74
N THR A 32 -8.88 9.25 -2.87
CA THR A 32 -7.46 9.21 -3.26
C THR A 32 -6.79 7.87 -2.96
N LEU A 33 -7.43 6.97 -2.22
CA LEU A 33 -6.91 5.65 -1.89
C LEU A 33 -7.06 4.70 -3.09
N ALA A 34 -5.95 4.29 -3.69
CA ALA A 34 -5.88 3.34 -4.80
C ALA A 34 -5.50 1.95 -4.30
N GLU A 35 -6.14 0.90 -4.83
CA GLU A 35 -5.85 -0.49 -4.47
C GLU A 35 -4.60 -1.02 -5.21
N GLU A 36 -3.58 -1.42 -4.45
CA GLU A 36 -2.33 -1.98 -4.95
C GLU A 36 -2.12 -3.41 -4.43
N LYS A 37 -2.01 -4.36 -5.35
CA LYS A 37 -1.77 -5.77 -5.01
C LYS A 37 -0.27 -5.97 -4.75
N VAL A 38 0.12 -5.82 -3.49
CA VAL A 38 1.49 -6.12 -3.06
C VAL A 38 1.68 -7.63 -3.02
N LYS A 39 2.37 -8.14 -4.04
CA LYS A 39 2.99 -9.46 -3.96
C LYS A 39 4.08 -9.36 -2.90
N VAL A 40 3.83 -9.87 -1.69
CA VAL A 40 4.91 -10.12 -0.72
C VAL A 40 5.74 -11.27 -1.26
N THR A 41 6.56 -10.97 -2.25
CA THR A 41 7.78 -11.74 -2.46
C THR A 41 8.62 -11.43 -1.23
N SER A 42 9.12 -12.45 -0.55
CA SER A 42 9.99 -12.30 0.62
C SER A 42 11.35 -11.65 0.27
N SER A 43 11.43 -10.88 -0.81
CA SER A 43 12.62 -10.25 -1.39
C SER A 43 12.79 -8.83 -0.86
N LYS A 44 13.02 -8.73 0.45
CA LYS A 44 13.81 -7.61 0.99
C LYS A 44 14.87 -8.15 1.95
N ARG A 45 15.66 -9.11 1.46
CA ARG A 45 17.07 -9.19 1.87
C ARG A 45 17.87 -8.50 0.77
N LYS A 46 18.51 -7.39 1.15
CA LYS A 46 19.58 -6.72 0.41
C LYS A 46 20.45 -7.75 -0.30
N SER A 47 20.57 -7.62 -1.62
CA SER A 47 21.59 -8.28 -2.42
C SER A 47 22.56 -7.20 -2.91
N GLY A 48 23.85 -7.41 -2.63
CA GLY A 48 25.01 -6.80 -3.30
C GLY A 48 25.49 -5.48 -2.70
N ASN A 49 26.79 -5.23 -2.52
CA ASN A 49 28.03 -6.01 -2.58
C ASN A 49 29.05 -5.25 -1.71
#